data_AF-A0A8K0XBX1-F1
#
_entry.id   AF-A0A8K0XBX1-F1
#
_cell.length_a   1.000
_cell.length_b   1.000
_cell.length_c   1.000
_cell.angle_alpha   90.00
_cell.angle_beta   90.00
_cell.angle_gamma   90.00
#
_symmetry.space_group_name_H-M   'P 1'
#
loop_
_entity.id
_entity.type
_entity.pdbx_description
1 polymer ?
#
loop_
_entity_poly.entity_id
_entity_poly.type
_entity_poly.pdbx_seq_one_letter_code
_entity_poly.pdbx_strand_id
1 'polypeptide(L)'
;MYTKDYARTINSYPNKGEKLQLLAKVQAIPGNDAFTLDKLASWFNRHRNPAHAASRAKDRHSPMEETPIPRFVDDDSILFPKLTPTHLAQLQGLYRKRPEPAEGIITFWATRLNADRDEVAAWIQYQQVKARAAAVATSPTSESASPTTPTMFPKPHLPTPAMSMSPPHSPEMRMHSLPPIAVKMEGSRRSESPPTMGPVVSPPVAHKSSFPLMPLTSQTTSISANLPPVARLHHPAPQPKIPLKSPPDAQLMGHLRNSMLQDIATSERIPPSTAEEFDARFRPYERSIQSFVQNVESGRLKHLGWDASQISET
;
A
#
# COMPACT_ATOMS: atom_id res chain seq x y z
N MET A 1 -30.43 -10.45 -13.87
CA MET A 1 -29.72 -11.68 -13.45
C MET A 1 -28.36 -11.84 -14.13
N TYR A 2 -28.25 -11.62 -15.44
CA TYR A 2 -27.04 -11.89 -16.24
C TYR A 2 -25.68 -11.42 -15.70
N THR A 3 -25.57 -10.22 -15.13
CA THR A 3 -24.27 -9.70 -14.65
C THR A 3 -23.78 -10.41 -13.39
N LYS A 4 -24.69 -10.79 -12.48
CA LYS A 4 -24.36 -11.55 -11.26
C LYS A 4 -23.92 -12.97 -11.60
N ASP A 5 -24.64 -13.62 -12.50
CA ASP A 5 -24.34 -15.00 -12.88
C ASP A 5 -22.99 -15.05 -13.62
N TYR A 6 -22.76 -14.16 -14.58
CA TYR A 6 -21.46 -14.07 -15.28
C TYR A 6 -20.27 -13.84 -14.33
N ALA A 7 -20.43 -12.93 -13.37
CA ALA A 7 -19.36 -12.62 -12.42
C ALA A 7 -19.02 -13.80 -11.49
N ARG A 8 -20.00 -14.67 -11.20
CA ARG A 8 -19.84 -15.87 -10.38
C ARG A 8 -19.30 -17.06 -11.15
N THR A 9 -19.72 -17.25 -12.40
CA THR A 9 -19.47 -18.50 -13.15
C THR A 9 -18.34 -18.41 -14.15
N ILE A 10 -18.11 -17.24 -14.77
CA ILE A 10 -17.16 -17.09 -15.87
C ILE A 10 -15.92 -16.35 -15.40
N ASN A 11 -16.06 -15.06 -15.08
CA ASN A 11 -14.92 -14.23 -14.75
C ASN A 11 -15.37 -12.95 -14.02
N SER A 12 -14.76 -12.66 -12.88
CA SER A 12 -14.93 -11.38 -12.18
C SER A 12 -14.22 -10.23 -12.89
N TYR A 13 -13.27 -10.51 -13.79
CA TYR A 13 -12.45 -9.55 -14.52
C TYR A 13 -12.71 -9.52 -16.03
N PRO A 14 -13.94 -9.21 -16.52
CA PRO A 14 -14.19 -9.25 -17.95
C PRO A 14 -13.34 -8.23 -18.72
N ASN A 15 -12.83 -8.67 -19.87
CA ASN A 15 -12.13 -7.82 -20.83
C ASN A 15 -13.10 -6.84 -21.52
N LYS A 16 -12.58 -5.88 -22.30
CA LYS A 16 -13.41 -4.86 -22.97
C LYS A 16 -14.45 -5.48 -23.92
N GLY A 17 -14.07 -6.53 -24.67
CA GLY A 17 -14.97 -7.23 -25.58
C GLY A 17 -16.11 -7.96 -24.86
N GLU A 18 -15.79 -8.67 -23.78
CA GLU A 18 -16.76 -9.35 -22.93
C GLU A 18 -17.74 -8.37 -22.27
N LYS A 19 -17.25 -7.19 -21.86
CA LYS A 19 -18.11 -6.10 -21.34
C LYS A 19 -19.09 -5.60 -22.39
N LEU A 20 -18.68 -5.47 -23.65
CA LEU A 20 -19.59 -5.07 -24.74
C LEU A 20 -20.65 -6.14 -25.02
N GLN A 21 -20.27 -7.42 -25.01
CA GLN A 21 -21.22 -8.53 -25.16
C GLN A 21 -22.23 -8.58 -24.00
N LEU A 22 -21.76 -8.40 -22.76
CA LEU A 22 -22.62 -8.29 -21.58
C LEU A 22 -23.55 -7.07 -21.67
N LEU A 23 -23.05 -5.93 -22.13
CA LEU A 23 -23.86 -4.72 -22.31
C LEU A 23 -24.99 -4.97 -23.31
N ALA A 24 -24.69 -5.56 -24.47
CA ALA A 24 -25.69 -5.90 -25.48
C ALA A 24 -26.77 -6.84 -24.91
N LYS A 25 -26.38 -7.87 -24.14
CA LYS A 25 -27.34 -8.76 -23.46
C LYS A 25 -28.19 -8.06 -22.40
N VAL A 26 -27.62 -7.09 -21.69
CA VAL A 26 -28.30 -6.32 -20.64
C VAL A 26 -29.27 -5.31 -21.23
N GLN A 27 -28.93 -4.70 -22.38
CA GLN A 27 -29.78 -3.77 -23.13
C GLN A 27 -30.90 -4.49 -23.90
N ALA A 28 -30.71 -5.75 -24.29
CA ALA A 28 -31.76 -6.57 -24.92
C ALA A 28 -32.97 -6.84 -23.99
N ILE A 29 -32.89 -6.50 -22.70
CA ILE A 29 -34.01 -6.58 -21.76
C ILE A 29 -34.86 -5.31 -21.92
N PRO A 30 -36.17 -5.42 -22.22
CA PRO A 30 -37.04 -4.26 -22.39
C PRO A 30 -36.97 -3.30 -21.19
N GLY A 31 -36.78 -2.00 -21.46
CA GLY A 31 -36.71 -0.95 -20.44
C GLY A 31 -35.32 -0.72 -19.85
N ASN A 32 -34.26 -1.35 -20.39
CA ASN A 32 -32.89 -1.20 -19.91
C ASN A 32 -31.94 -0.58 -20.94
N ASP A 33 -32.48 0.12 -21.93
CA ASP A 33 -31.71 0.77 -23.01
C ASP A 33 -30.76 1.85 -22.47
N ALA A 34 -31.13 2.49 -21.35
CA ALA A 34 -30.33 3.51 -20.67
C ALA A 34 -29.14 2.93 -19.86
N PHE A 35 -28.91 1.62 -19.90
CA PHE A 35 -27.74 1.01 -19.27
C PHE A 35 -26.51 1.24 -20.14
N THR A 36 -25.46 1.85 -19.59
CA THR A 36 -24.24 2.20 -20.32
C THR A 36 -23.06 1.33 -19.89
N LEU A 37 -22.00 1.34 -20.70
CA LEU A 37 -20.76 0.62 -20.39
C LEU A 37 -20.14 1.08 -19.07
N ASP A 38 -20.27 2.36 -18.71
CA ASP A 38 -19.75 2.90 -17.45
C ASP A 38 -20.49 2.35 -16.24
N LYS A 39 -21.82 2.21 -16.33
CA LYS A 39 -22.63 1.57 -15.29
C LYS A 39 -22.21 0.11 -15.11
N LEU A 40 -21.94 -0.60 -16.21
CA LEU A 40 -21.45 -1.97 -16.18
C LEU A 40 -20.04 -2.08 -15.56
N ALA A 41 -19.11 -1.20 -15.96
CA ALA A 41 -17.76 -1.17 -15.42
C ALA A 41 -17.74 -0.83 -13.92
N SER A 42 -18.53 0.17 -13.51
CA SER A 42 -18.73 0.53 -12.11
C SER A 42 -19.30 -0.63 -11.30
N TRP A 43 -20.27 -1.35 -11.86
CA TRP A 43 -20.84 -2.54 -11.23
C TRP A 43 -19.78 -3.62 -10.99
N PHE A 44 -18.97 -3.96 -12.00
CA PHE A 44 -17.88 -4.94 -11.83
C PHE A 44 -16.82 -4.47 -10.82
N ASN A 45 -16.46 -3.18 -10.80
CA ASN A 45 -15.50 -2.66 -9.83
C ASN A 45 -16.03 -2.78 -8.39
N ARG A 46 -17.32 -2.53 -8.17
CA ARG A 46 -17.96 -2.74 -6.86
C ARG A 46 -18.03 -4.21 -6.48
N HIS A 47 -18.29 -5.09 -7.45
CA HIS A 47 -18.46 -6.52 -7.20
C HIS A 47 -17.13 -7.28 -7.02
N ARG A 48 -16.04 -6.78 -7.60
CA ARG A 48 -14.68 -7.36 -7.47
C ARG A 48 -14.09 -7.17 -6.07
N ASN A 49 -14.50 -6.14 -5.35
CA ASN A 49 -13.88 -5.78 -4.08
C ASN A 49 -14.94 -5.67 -2.96
N PRO A 50 -15.44 -6.81 -2.45
CA PRO A 50 -16.46 -6.82 -1.39
C PRO A 50 -15.98 -6.09 -0.12
N ALA A 51 -14.65 -6.02 0.10
CA ALA A 51 -14.05 -5.28 1.20
C ALA A 51 -14.33 -3.76 1.13
N HIS A 52 -14.40 -3.15 -0.07
CA HIS A 52 -14.74 -1.73 -0.21
C HIS A 52 -16.25 -1.47 -0.28
N ALA A 53 -17.05 -2.49 -0.64
CA ALA A 53 -18.50 -2.38 -0.61
C ALA A 53 -19.04 -2.39 0.83
N ALA A 54 -18.45 -3.23 1.70
CA ALA A 54 -18.79 -3.28 3.13
C ALA A 54 -18.43 -1.98 3.87
N SER A 55 -17.30 -1.35 3.54
CA SER A 55 -16.90 -0.08 4.18
C SER A 55 -17.80 1.09 3.80
N ARG A 56 -18.41 1.09 2.60
CA ARG A 56 -19.32 2.17 2.16
C ARG A 56 -20.76 2.01 2.64
N ALA A 57 -21.18 0.80 3.00
CA ALA A 57 -22.53 0.55 3.50
C ALA A 57 -22.67 0.95 4.98
N LYS A 58 -21.59 0.89 5.77
CA LYS A 58 -21.62 1.16 7.21
C LYS A 58 -21.72 2.66 7.56
N ASP A 59 -21.28 3.56 6.66
CA ASP A 59 -21.29 5.02 6.90
C ASP A 59 -22.56 5.73 6.36
N ARG A 60 -23.59 5.00 5.93
CA ARG A 60 -24.80 5.60 5.32
C ARG A 60 -25.94 5.93 6.29
N HIS A 61 -25.73 5.80 7.60
CA HIS A 61 -26.70 6.22 8.61
C HIS A 61 -26.32 7.47 9.42
N SER A 62 -25.38 8.30 8.93
CA SER A 62 -25.22 9.66 9.46
C SER A 62 -25.92 10.67 8.54
N PRO A 63 -27.10 11.20 8.91
CA PRO A 63 -27.79 12.23 8.15
C PRO A 63 -27.25 13.60 8.59
N MET A 64 -26.09 13.99 8.09
CA MET A 64 -25.72 15.40 8.07
C MET A 64 -24.72 15.63 6.93
N GLU A 65 -25.01 16.63 6.11
CA GLU A 65 -24.16 17.15 5.03
C GLU A 65 -22.78 17.54 5.58
N GLU A 66 -21.84 16.61 5.58
CA GLU A 66 -20.43 16.96 5.52
C GLU A 66 -19.93 16.67 4.12
N THR A 67 -19.58 17.75 3.45
CA THR A 67 -18.92 17.80 2.15
C THR A 67 -17.83 16.71 2.12
N PRO A 68 -17.73 15.87 1.07
CA PRO A 68 -16.69 14.85 1.01
C PRO A 68 -15.33 15.54 1.10
N ILE A 69 -14.73 15.55 2.29
CA ILE A 69 -13.35 15.99 2.48
C ILE A 69 -12.56 15.03 1.60
N PRO A 70 -11.91 15.51 0.52
CA PRO A 70 -11.03 14.68 -0.27
C PRO A 70 -10.05 14.10 0.75
N ARG A 71 -10.06 12.77 0.94
CA ARG A 71 -9.01 12.13 1.72
C ARG A 71 -7.71 12.60 1.07
N PHE A 72 -6.98 13.45 1.78
CA PHE A 72 -5.78 14.09 1.28
C PHE A 72 -4.97 13.01 0.61
N VAL A 73 -4.69 13.23 -0.69
CA VAL A 73 -3.81 12.38 -1.47
C VAL A 73 -2.58 12.16 -0.61
N ASP A 74 -2.22 10.90 -0.32
CA ASP A 74 -1.19 10.50 0.64
C ASP A 74 -0.08 11.56 0.67
N ASP A 75 0.15 12.23 1.82
CA ASP A 75 1.03 13.41 1.93
C ASP A 75 2.42 13.16 1.32
N ASP A 76 2.85 11.90 1.36
CA ASP A 76 4.08 11.40 0.77
C ASP A 76 4.16 11.63 -0.77
N SER A 77 3.04 11.59 -1.49
CA SER A 77 3.00 11.84 -2.95
C SER A 77 3.26 13.32 -3.31
N ILE A 78 2.93 14.24 -2.41
CA ILE A 78 3.19 15.68 -2.59
C ILE A 78 4.67 15.97 -2.34
N LEU A 79 5.26 15.29 -1.35
CA LEU A 79 6.67 15.46 -0.98
C LEU A 79 7.64 14.79 -1.96
N PHE A 80 7.20 13.71 -2.65
CA PHE A 80 8.03 12.91 -3.53
C PHE A 80 7.36 12.70 -4.91
N PRO A 81 7.26 13.75 -5.73
CA PRO A 81 6.45 13.74 -6.94
C PRO A 81 6.95 12.82 -8.05
N LYS A 82 8.22 12.38 -8.03
CA LYS A 82 8.72 11.42 -9.04
C LYS A 82 8.57 9.97 -8.56
N LEU A 83 8.18 9.74 -7.30
CA LEU A 83 7.79 8.43 -6.80
C LEU A 83 6.30 8.19 -7.06
N THR A 84 6.00 7.23 -7.94
CA THR A 84 4.61 6.81 -8.16
C THR A 84 4.03 6.15 -6.89
N PRO A 85 2.70 6.12 -6.71
CA PRO A 85 2.07 5.42 -5.59
C PRO A 85 2.48 3.94 -5.47
N THR A 86 2.75 3.30 -6.62
CA THR A 86 3.28 1.93 -6.66
C THR A 86 4.70 1.85 -6.10
N HIS A 87 5.56 2.83 -6.39
CA HIS A 87 6.91 2.90 -5.81
C HIS A 87 6.86 3.08 -4.30
N LEU A 88 6.01 3.98 -3.81
CA LEU A 88 5.82 4.24 -2.38
C LEU A 88 5.38 2.97 -1.63
N ALA A 89 4.44 2.20 -2.18
CA ALA A 89 4.01 0.93 -1.59
C ALA A 89 5.16 -0.11 -1.49
N GLN A 90 6.03 -0.17 -2.50
CA GLN A 90 7.19 -1.08 -2.48
C GLN A 90 8.25 -0.62 -1.48
N LEU A 91 8.56 0.68 -1.43
CA LEU A 91 9.49 1.28 -0.48
C LEU A 91 8.98 1.14 0.97
N GLN A 92 7.67 1.23 1.19
CA GLN A 92 7.06 0.95 2.49
C GLN A 92 7.29 -0.50 2.94
N GLY A 93 7.23 -1.45 2.01
CA GLY A 93 7.58 -2.85 2.27
C GLY A 93 9.04 -3.04 2.67
N LEU A 94 9.97 -2.27 2.08
CA LEU A 94 11.37 -2.25 2.47
C LEU A 94 11.56 -1.66 3.87
N TYR A 95 10.99 -0.47 4.12
CA TYR A 95 11.17 0.24 5.39
C TYR A 95 10.69 -0.57 6.59
N ARG A 96 9.59 -1.30 6.45
CA ARG A 96 9.08 -2.22 7.49
C ARG A 96 10.07 -3.33 7.86
N LYS A 97 10.88 -3.80 6.91
CA LYS A 97 11.86 -4.86 7.14
C LYS A 97 13.21 -4.31 7.61
N ARG A 98 13.60 -3.14 7.10
CA ARG A 98 14.89 -2.49 7.37
C ARG A 98 14.66 -0.97 7.44
N PRO A 99 14.48 -0.40 8.63
CA PRO A 99 14.25 1.04 8.79
C PRO A 99 15.50 1.86 8.45
N GLU A 100 16.70 1.27 8.59
CA GLU A 100 17.98 1.85 8.19
C GLU A 100 18.66 1.00 7.11
N PRO A 101 18.19 1.07 5.85
CA PRO A 101 18.81 0.36 4.75
C PRO A 101 20.18 0.97 4.41
N ALA A 102 21.19 0.12 4.23
CA ALA A 102 22.51 0.55 3.77
C ALA A 102 22.44 1.16 2.35
N GLU A 103 23.41 2.01 2.01
CA GLU A 103 23.46 2.75 0.75
C GLU A 103 23.39 1.86 -0.51
N GLY A 104 24.01 0.68 -0.46
CA GLY A 104 23.91 -0.31 -1.56
C GLY A 104 22.48 -0.81 -1.79
N ILE A 105 21.68 -0.92 -0.72
CA ILE A 105 20.26 -1.30 -0.82
C ILE A 105 19.46 -0.15 -1.44
N ILE A 106 19.69 1.09 -1.01
CA ILE A 106 19.03 2.28 -1.58
C ILE A 106 19.29 2.35 -3.09
N THR A 107 20.54 2.18 -3.50
CA THR A 107 20.96 2.18 -4.90
C THR A 107 20.30 1.05 -5.71
N PHE A 108 20.22 -0.16 -5.13
CA PHE A 108 19.53 -1.29 -5.74
C PHE A 108 18.03 -0.99 -5.96
N TRP A 109 17.35 -0.40 -4.98
CA TRP A 109 15.93 -0.07 -5.09
C TRP A 109 15.68 1.09 -6.05
N ALA A 110 16.53 2.11 -6.06
CA ALA A 110 16.46 3.19 -7.06
C ALA A 110 16.53 2.63 -8.49
N THR A 111 17.49 1.72 -8.74
CA THR A 111 17.63 1.03 -10.04
C THR A 111 16.40 0.20 -10.38
N ARG A 112 15.88 -0.58 -9.40
CA ARG A 112 14.71 -1.45 -9.59
C ARG A 112 13.42 -0.69 -9.86
N LEU A 113 13.23 0.45 -9.20
CA LEU A 113 12.07 1.32 -9.34
C LEU A 113 12.18 2.28 -10.52
N ASN A 114 13.36 2.32 -11.17
CA ASN A 114 13.70 3.32 -12.18
C ASN A 114 13.41 4.75 -11.68
N ALA A 115 13.85 5.03 -10.44
CA ALA A 115 13.68 6.30 -9.75
C ALA A 115 15.03 6.90 -9.35
N ASP A 116 15.07 8.20 -9.07
CA ASP A 116 16.28 8.88 -8.65
C ASP A 116 16.75 8.36 -7.29
N ARG A 117 18.04 8.02 -7.19
CA ARG A 117 18.65 7.52 -5.95
C ARG A 117 18.46 8.48 -4.78
N ASP A 118 18.61 9.78 -5.04
CA ASP A 118 18.50 10.81 -4.01
C ASP A 118 17.07 10.96 -3.50
N GLU A 119 16.06 10.73 -4.35
CA GLU A 119 14.65 10.80 -3.95
C GLU A 119 14.26 9.59 -3.09
N VAL A 120 14.74 8.39 -3.43
CA VAL A 120 14.54 7.20 -2.60
C VAL A 120 15.24 7.38 -1.24
N ALA A 121 16.45 7.93 -1.21
CA ALA A 121 17.17 8.22 0.03
C ALA A 121 16.42 9.25 0.89
N ALA A 122 15.93 10.33 0.28
CA ALA A 122 15.15 11.36 0.96
C ALA A 122 13.84 10.82 1.54
N TRP A 123 13.13 9.95 0.80
CA TRP A 123 11.92 9.29 1.31
C TRP A 123 12.21 8.43 2.54
N ILE A 124 13.30 7.65 2.53
CA ILE A 124 13.69 6.82 3.67
C ILE A 124 14.01 7.69 4.89
N GLN A 125 14.79 8.77 4.72
CA GLN A 125 15.10 9.71 5.80
C GLN A 125 13.85 10.38 6.37
N TYR A 126 12.92 10.78 5.50
CA TYR A 126 11.63 11.33 5.93
C TYR A 126 10.86 10.35 6.81
N GLN A 127 10.80 9.06 6.45
CA GLN A 127 10.14 8.05 7.27
C GLN A 127 10.84 7.83 8.62
N GLN A 128 12.18 7.90 8.67
CA GLN A 128 12.94 7.81 9.92
C GLN A 128 12.64 8.98 10.85
N VAL A 129 12.64 10.21 10.33
CA VAL A 129 12.30 11.41 11.10
C VAL A 129 10.86 11.35 11.59
N LYS A 130 9.93 10.94 10.73
CA LYS A 130 8.51 10.76 11.07
C LYS A 130 8.32 9.72 12.18
N ALA A 131 9.00 8.56 12.09
CA ALA A 131 8.96 7.52 13.11
C ALA A 131 9.59 7.99 14.43
N ARG A 132 10.69 8.74 14.37
CA ARG A 132 11.33 9.34 15.55
C ARG A 132 10.43 10.36 16.23
N ALA A 133 9.78 11.24 15.47
CA ALA A 133 8.82 12.21 16.01
C ALA A 133 7.63 11.50 16.67
N ALA A 134 7.11 10.44 16.06
CA ALA A 134 6.04 9.63 16.64
C ALA A 134 6.48 8.95 17.96
N ALA A 135 7.70 8.41 18.03
CA ALA A 135 8.25 7.80 19.24
C ALA A 135 8.44 8.81 20.39
N VAL A 136 8.84 10.05 20.08
CA VAL A 136 8.93 11.13 21.08
C VAL A 136 7.54 11.50 21.60
N ALA A 137 6.52 11.54 20.73
CA ALA A 137 5.15 11.84 21.13
C ALA A 137 4.47 10.70 21.93
N THR A 138 4.91 9.45 21.76
CA THR A 138 4.34 8.27 22.45
C THR A 138 5.10 7.84 23.70
N SER A 139 6.30 8.37 23.93
CA SER A 139 6.96 8.20 25.22
C SER A 139 6.13 8.95 26.25
N PRO A 140 5.45 8.26 27.21
CA PRO A 140 4.79 8.95 28.29
C PRO A 140 5.87 9.75 28.96
N THR A 141 5.76 11.07 28.87
CA THR A 141 6.61 11.97 29.64
C THR A 141 6.38 11.53 31.07
N SER A 142 7.36 10.79 31.60
CA SER A 142 7.41 10.42 33.00
C SER A 142 7.62 11.75 33.72
N GLU A 143 6.50 12.40 34.04
CA GLU A 143 6.39 13.51 34.98
C GLU A 143 6.76 12.97 36.37
N SER A 144 8.02 12.57 36.56
CA SER A 144 8.56 12.15 37.85
C SER A 144 10.03 12.53 37.93
N ALA A 145 10.28 13.82 37.82
CA ALA A 145 11.42 14.45 38.45
C ALA A 145 10.89 15.75 39.06
N SER A 146 10.49 15.65 40.33
CA SER A 146 10.22 16.80 41.18
C SER A 146 11.37 17.81 41.04
N PRO A 147 11.13 19.05 40.58
CA PRO A 147 12.11 20.09 40.75
C PRO A 147 12.11 20.46 42.23
N THR A 148 13.08 19.96 42.99
CA THR A 148 13.37 20.50 44.32
C THR A 148 13.79 21.95 44.13
N THR A 149 12.87 22.86 44.42
CA THR A 149 13.09 24.30 44.52
C THR A 149 14.05 24.61 45.67
N PRO A 150 15.21 25.25 45.44
CA PRO A 150 15.79 26.12 46.45
C PRO A 150 15.11 27.49 46.33
N THR A 151 14.14 27.71 47.22
CA THR A 151 14.04 28.90 48.08
C THR A 151 14.64 30.22 47.58
N MET A 152 13.74 31.21 47.45
CA MET A 152 13.93 32.67 47.51
C MET A 152 14.66 33.38 46.36
N PHE A 153 13.89 33.73 45.31
CA PHE A 153 14.07 35.02 44.65
C PHE A 153 12.70 35.71 44.49
N PRO A 154 12.60 37.02 44.79
CA PRO A 154 11.35 37.77 44.69
C PRO A 154 10.94 37.94 43.23
N LYS A 155 9.67 37.65 43.01
CA LYS A 155 8.90 37.62 41.76
C LYS A 155 8.96 38.98 41.02
N PRO A 156 9.58 39.10 39.84
CA PRO A 156 9.34 40.21 38.94
C PRO A 156 7.96 40.02 38.30
N HIS A 157 7.11 41.02 38.52
CA HIS A 157 5.73 41.10 38.06
C HIS A 157 5.75 41.31 36.54
N LEU A 158 5.22 40.34 35.80
CA LEU A 158 4.97 40.49 34.37
C LEU A 158 3.83 41.50 34.17
N PRO A 159 3.97 42.47 33.25
CA PRO A 159 2.88 43.38 32.92
C PRO A 159 1.77 42.62 32.21
N THR A 160 0.55 42.79 32.73
CA THR A 160 -0.71 42.34 32.15
C THR A 160 -0.79 42.78 30.68
N PRO A 161 -1.06 41.88 29.72
CA PRO A 161 -1.28 42.29 28.34
C PRO A 161 -2.59 43.11 28.28
N ALA A 162 -2.46 44.34 27.81
CA ALA A 162 -3.58 45.26 27.58
C ALA A 162 -4.57 44.67 26.57
N MET A 163 -5.85 44.93 26.81
CA MET A 163 -6.96 44.53 25.94
C MET A 163 -6.70 44.99 24.51
N SER A 164 -6.66 44.03 23.59
CA SER A 164 -6.61 44.24 22.15
C SER A 164 -7.94 44.85 21.70
N MET A 165 -7.93 46.14 21.37
CA MET A 165 -9.03 46.78 20.66
C MET A 165 -8.97 46.38 19.19
N SER A 166 -10.08 45.86 18.68
CA SER A 166 -10.30 45.54 17.27
C SER A 166 -10.00 46.73 16.36
N PRO A 167 -9.31 46.56 15.21
CA PRO A 167 -9.15 47.62 14.23
C PRO A 167 -10.51 48.00 13.61
N PRO A 168 -10.82 49.31 13.48
CA PRO A 168 -12.01 49.74 12.75
C PRO A 168 -11.81 49.46 11.26
N HIS A 169 -12.88 48.97 10.63
CA HIS A 169 -13.02 48.90 9.18
C HIS A 169 -12.65 50.23 8.53
N SER A 170 -11.65 50.22 7.64
CA SER A 170 -11.53 51.22 6.58
C SER A 170 -11.76 50.53 5.24
N PRO A 171 -12.78 50.93 4.47
CA PRO A 171 -12.72 50.76 3.04
C PRO A 171 -11.70 51.78 2.52
N GLU A 172 -11.17 51.54 1.32
CA GLU A 172 -10.89 52.55 0.30
C GLU A 172 -9.66 52.22 -0.53
N MET A 173 -9.98 52.05 -1.81
CA MET A 173 -9.14 51.88 -2.97
C MET A 173 -7.79 52.58 -2.92
N ARG A 174 -6.73 51.86 -3.30
CA ARG A 174 -5.74 52.38 -4.26
C ARG A 174 -4.88 51.25 -4.82
N MET A 175 -5.02 51.04 -6.13
CA MET A 175 -4.07 50.28 -6.93
C MET A 175 -2.74 51.00 -6.96
N HIS A 176 -1.68 50.34 -6.49
CA HIS A 176 -0.31 50.74 -6.81
C HIS A 176 0.47 49.53 -7.33
N SER A 177 0.68 49.60 -8.65
CA SER A 177 1.71 48.96 -9.46
C SER A 177 2.99 48.60 -8.69
N LEU A 178 3.36 47.32 -8.69
CA LEU A 178 4.68 46.86 -8.28
C LEU A 178 5.70 47.07 -9.42
N PRO A 179 6.88 47.65 -9.16
CA PRO A 179 7.97 47.71 -10.14
C PRO A 179 8.72 46.35 -10.23
N PRO A 180 9.45 46.10 -11.34
CA PRO A 180 10.12 44.83 -11.58
C PRO A 180 11.35 44.65 -10.67
N ILE A 181 11.43 43.49 -10.00
CA ILE A 181 12.58 43.10 -9.18
C ILE A 181 13.72 42.65 -10.11
N ALA A 182 14.75 43.48 -10.21
CA ALA A 182 16.04 43.08 -10.78
C ALA A 182 16.81 42.25 -9.74
N VAL A 183 16.92 40.94 -9.96
CA VAL A 183 17.76 40.06 -9.14
C VAL A 183 19.20 40.21 -9.61
N LYS A 184 20.00 40.88 -8.78
CA LYS A 184 21.45 41.05 -8.93
C LYS A 184 22.15 39.71 -8.67
N MET A 185 22.88 39.20 -9.66
CA MET A 185 23.85 38.11 -9.48
C MET A 185 25.11 38.64 -8.79
N GLU A 186 25.52 38.02 -7.70
CA GLU A 186 26.83 38.18 -7.06
C GLU A 186 27.09 36.82 -6.38
N GLY A 187 28.03 35.97 -6.79
CA GLY A 187 29.39 36.27 -7.23
C GLY A 187 30.41 36.03 -6.12
N SER A 188 30.20 35.06 -5.20
CA SER A 188 31.16 34.78 -4.13
C SER A 188 32.17 33.70 -4.53
N ARG A 189 33.39 34.15 -4.84
CA ARG A 189 34.59 33.35 -5.05
C ARG A 189 35.47 33.40 -3.79
N ARG A 190 36.17 32.29 -3.56
CA ARG A 190 37.43 32.10 -2.81
C ARG A 190 37.38 32.15 -1.28
N SER A 191 37.73 31.01 -0.68
CA SER A 191 38.70 31.01 0.41
C SER A 191 39.65 29.83 0.21
N GLU A 192 40.91 30.17 -0.08
CA GLU A 192 42.08 29.28 -0.15
C GLU A 192 42.63 29.08 1.27
N SER A 193 43.12 27.88 1.59
CA SER A 193 44.09 27.68 2.68
C SER A 193 45.16 26.63 2.29
N PRO A 194 46.39 26.75 2.81
CA PRO A 194 47.62 26.22 2.20
C PRO A 194 48.11 24.89 2.85
N PRO A 195 49.24 24.31 2.39
CA PRO A 195 49.49 22.86 2.41
C PRO A 195 50.29 22.38 3.63
N THR A 196 50.08 21.11 4.00
CA THR A 196 50.97 20.36 4.90
C THR A 196 51.63 19.23 4.10
N MET A 197 52.96 19.31 4.00
CA MET A 197 53.80 18.25 3.44
C MET A 197 53.89 17.04 4.37
N GLY A 198 53.92 15.84 3.80
CA GLY A 198 54.29 14.60 4.46
C GLY A 198 54.33 13.43 3.47
N PRO A 199 55.40 12.63 3.37
CA PRO A 199 55.73 11.89 2.14
C PRO A 199 55.48 10.36 2.23
N VAL A 200 55.56 9.68 1.06
CA VAL A 200 56.01 8.28 0.86
C VAL A 200 54.96 7.22 1.31
N VAL A 201 54.36 6.36 0.45
CA VAL A 201 54.90 5.26 -0.35
C VAL A 201 53.80 4.80 -1.36
N SER A 202 54.17 4.51 -2.61
CA SER A 202 53.32 3.77 -3.58
C SER A 202 53.39 2.25 -3.31
N PRO A 203 52.39 1.43 -3.72
CA PRO A 203 52.53 0.83 -5.05
C PRO A 203 51.22 0.67 -5.85
N PRO A 204 51.32 0.48 -7.17
CA PRO A 204 50.18 0.31 -8.07
C PRO A 204 49.79 -1.16 -8.19
N VAL A 205 48.50 -1.46 -8.06
CA VAL A 205 47.96 -2.73 -8.56
C VAL A 205 46.98 -2.43 -9.68
N ALA A 206 47.51 -2.55 -10.90
CA ALA A 206 46.75 -2.57 -12.12
C ALA A 206 45.98 -3.90 -12.22
N HIS A 207 44.67 -3.87 -11.98
CA HIS A 207 43.78 -4.92 -12.45
C HIS A 207 43.00 -4.41 -13.66
N LYS A 208 43.56 -4.72 -14.84
CA LYS A 208 42.84 -4.73 -16.11
C LYS A 208 41.70 -5.75 -16.02
N SER A 209 40.49 -5.29 -15.71
CA SER A 209 39.28 -6.09 -15.91
C SER A 209 38.89 -5.98 -17.38
N SER A 210 39.41 -6.94 -18.15
CA SER A 210 39.05 -7.21 -19.53
C SER A 210 37.63 -7.76 -19.57
N PHE A 211 36.64 -6.95 -19.91
CA PHE A 211 35.31 -7.44 -20.25
C PHE A 211 35.35 -7.98 -21.70
N PRO A 212 34.97 -9.24 -21.95
CA PRO A 212 34.80 -9.71 -23.31
C PRO A 212 33.59 -9.04 -23.95
N LEU A 213 33.84 -8.26 -25.00
CA LEU A 213 32.82 -7.85 -25.97
C LEU A 213 32.13 -9.12 -26.50
N MET A 214 30.84 -9.26 -26.22
CA MET A 214 29.97 -10.17 -26.97
C MET A 214 29.65 -9.52 -28.33
N PRO A 215 29.89 -10.18 -29.46
CA PRO A 215 29.46 -9.68 -30.76
C PRO A 215 27.93 -9.77 -30.87
N LEU A 216 27.32 -8.61 -31.10
CA LEU A 216 25.93 -8.46 -31.49
C LEU A 216 25.76 -9.04 -32.91
N THR A 217 25.36 -10.29 -33.04
CA THR A 217 24.99 -10.87 -34.34
C THR A 217 23.59 -10.40 -34.72
N SER A 218 23.52 -9.36 -35.55
CA SER A 218 22.33 -9.03 -36.33
C SER A 218 22.12 -10.12 -37.40
N GLN A 219 21.32 -11.15 -37.10
CA GLN A 219 20.81 -12.04 -38.13
C GLN A 219 19.54 -11.43 -38.73
N THR A 220 19.74 -10.71 -39.84
CA THR A 220 18.70 -10.29 -40.77
C THR A 220 18.42 -11.47 -41.70
N THR A 221 17.54 -12.39 -41.31
CA THR A 221 17.03 -13.41 -42.23
C THR A 221 15.92 -12.81 -43.08
N SER A 222 16.33 -12.30 -44.23
CA SER A 222 15.51 -12.24 -45.44
C SER A 222 15.12 -13.68 -45.80
N ILE A 223 13.88 -14.07 -45.51
CA ILE A 223 13.29 -15.31 -46.03
C ILE A 223 12.13 -14.94 -46.94
N SER A 224 12.48 -15.12 -48.21
CA SER A 224 11.67 -15.21 -49.42
C SER A 224 10.24 -15.68 -49.21
N ALA A 225 9.32 -14.96 -49.85
CA ALA A 225 7.98 -15.40 -50.16
C ALA A 225 8.02 -16.75 -50.91
N ASN A 226 7.39 -17.77 -50.32
CA ASN A 226 6.69 -18.81 -51.06
C ASN A 226 5.72 -19.54 -50.12
N LEU A 227 4.43 -19.21 -50.27
CA LEU A 227 3.32 -19.86 -49.60
C LEU A 227 2.92 -21.13 -50.37
N PRO A 228 2.99 -22.32 -49.77
CA PRO A 228 2.20 -23.47 -50.23
C PRO A 228 0.77 -23.40 -49.63
N PRO A 229 -0.22 -24.02 -50.29
CA PRO A 229 -1.62 -23.98 -49.86
C PRO A 229 -1.82 -24.77 -48.56
N VAL A 230 -2.48 -24.14 -47.59
CA VAL A 230 -2.77 -24.68 -46.26
C VAL A 230 -3.70 -25.89 -46.36
N ALA A 231 -3.15 -27.09 -46.20
CA ALA A 231 -3.93 -28.27 -45.86
C ALA A 231 -4.42 -28.13 -44.40
N ARG A 232 -5.74 -28.18 -44.20
CA ARG A 232 -6.42 -28.17 -42.89
C ARG A 232 -5.93 -29.33 -42.01
N LEU A 233 -4.94 -29.07 -41.16
CA LEU A 233 -4.65 -29.96 -40.03
C LEU A 233 -5.73 -29.80 -38.96
N HIS A 234 -6.45 -30.90 -38.72
CA HIS A 234 -7.34 -31.08 -37.59
C HIS A 234 -6.57 -30.81 -36.28
N HIS A 235 -6.93 -29.74 -35.59
CA HIS A 235 -6.41 -29.47 -34.26
C HIS A 235 -7.13 -30.41 -33.27
N PRO A 236 -6.39 -31.22 -32.48
CA PRO A 236 -7.02 -32.02 -31.43
C PRO A 236 -7.64 -31.09 -30.38
N ALA A 237 -8.85 -31.44 -29.96
CA ALA A 237 -9.63 -30.69 -28.99
C ALA A 237 -8.81 -30.39 -27.71
N PRO A 238 -8.93 -29.18 -27.13
CA PRO A 238 -8.21 -28.82 -25.92
C PRO A 238 -8.64 -29.75 -24.78
N GLN A 239 -7.70 -30.58 -24.31
CA GLN A 239 -7.96 -31.43 -23.17
C GLN A 239 -8.22 -30.57 -21.91
N PRO A 240 -9.20 -30.95 -21.07
CA PRO A 240 -9.50 -30.25 -19.83
C PRO A 240 -8.28 -30.30 -18.91
N LYS A 241 -7.71 -29.12 -18.63
CA LYS A 241 -6.64 -28.96 -17.64
C LYS A 241 -7.18 -29.38 -16.28
N ILE A 242 -6.72 -30.52 -15.78
CA ILE A 242 -7.04 -31.01 -14.43
C ILE A 242 -6.60 -29.93 -13.44
N PRO A 243 -7.50 -29.39 -12.59
CA PRO A 243 -7.16 -28.36 -11.63
C PRO A 243 -6.05 -28.88 -10.70
N LEU A 244 -4.89 -28.23 -10.75
CA LEU A 244 -3.79 -28.49 -9.84
C LEU A 244 -4.31 -28.22 -8.42
N LYS A 245 -4.51 -29.29 -7.64
CA LYS A 245 -5.00 -29.20 -6.25
C LYS A 245 -4.07 -28.26 -5.49
N SER A 246 -4.61 -27.16 -5.00
CA SER A 246 -3.88 -26.21 -4.17
C SER A 246 -3.34 -26.94 -2.93
N PRO A 247 -2.16 -26.55 -2.42
CA PRO A 247 -1.60 -27.12 -1.20
C PRO A 247 -2.65 -27.09 -0.07
N PRO A 248 -2.78 -28.15 0.74
CA PRO A 248 -3.80 -28.26 1.78
C PRO A 248 -3.80 -27.05 2.74
N ASP A 249 -2.63 -26.47 2.99
CA ASP A 249 -2.46 -25.28 3.83
C ASP A 249 -3.20 -24.04 3.28
N ALA A 250 -3.28 -23.89 1.96
CA ALA A 250 -3.96 -22.74 1.34
C ALA A 250 -5.48 -22.81 1.52
N GLN A 251 -6.05 -24.02 1.56
CA GLN A 251 -7.49 -24.20 1.78
C GLN A 251 -7.85 -23.98 3.25
N LEU A 252 -7.03 -24.47 4.19
CA LEU A 252 -7.24 -24.21 5.61
C LEU A 252 -7.14 -22.71 5.92
N MET A 253 -6.09 -22.04 5.43
CA MET A 253 -5.92 -20.60 5.62
C MET A 253 -7.07 -19.81 4.97
N GLY A 254 -7.60 -20.28 3.84
CA GLY A 254 -8.81 -19.72 3.22
C GLY A 254 -10.04 -19.86 4.10
N HIS A 255 -10.29 -21.03 4.68
CA HIS A 255 -11.40 -21.28 5.59
C HIS A 255 -11.29 -20.47 6.89
N LEU A 256 -10.10 -20.44 7.52
CA LEU A 256 -9.85 -19.65 8.73
C LEU A 256 -10.06 -18.15 8.48
N ARG A 257 -9.58 -17.64 7.35
CA ARG A 257 -9.74 -16.23 6.98
C ARG A 257 -11.19 -15.88 6.70
N ASN A 258 -11.93 -16.74 6.01
CA ASN A 258 -13.34 -16.52 5.73
C ASN A 258 -14.21 -16.61 7.00
N SER A 259 -13.87 -17.52 7.93
CA SER A 259 -14.55 -17.62 9.24
C SER A 259 -14.32 -16.35 10.07
N MET A 260 -13.07 -15.91 10.21
CA MET A 260 -12.75 -14.68 10.95
C MET A 260 -13.42 -13.42 10.37
N LEU A 261 -13.57 -13.35 9.04
CA LEU A 261 -14.21 -12.21 8.39
C LEU A 261 -15.73 -12.17 8.60
N GLN A 262 -16.39 -13.32 8.84
CA GLN A 262 -17.81 -13.35 9.17
C GLN A 262 -18.07 -12.83 10.58
N ASP A 263 -17.20 -13.14 11.54
CA ASP A 263 -17.36 -12.72 12.93
C ASP A 263 -17.07 -11.22 13.15
N ILE A 264 -16.14 -10.64 12.37
CA ILE A 264 -15.82 -9.21 12.42
C ILE A 264 -16.97 -8.35 11.89
N ALA A 265 -17.83 -8.90 11.03
CA ALA A 265 -18.93 -8.14 10.42
C ALA A 265 -20.12 -7.94 11.37
N THR A 266 -20.30 -8.79 12.38
CA THR A 266 -21.48 -8.81 13.25
C THR A 266 -21.19 -8.38 14.69
N SER A 267 -19.94 -8.45 15.15
CA SER A 267 -19.58 -8.05 16.51
C SER A 267 -19.10 -6.60 16.56
N GLU A 268 -19.92 -5.70 17.12
CA GLU A 268 -19.42 -4.42 17.62
C GLU A 268 -18.23 -4.69 18.55
N ARG A 269 -17.10 -4.02 18.31
CA ARG A 269 -15.84 -4.15 19.07
C ARG A 269 -15.95 -3.56 20.48
N ILE A 270 -17.01 -3.84 21.20
CA ILE A 270 -17.14 -3.49 22.60
C ILE A 270 -16.38 -4.58 23.36
N PRO A 271 -15.30 -4.25 24.09
CA PRO A 271 -14.60 -5.23 24.92
C PRO A 271 -15.59 -5.76 25.97
N PRO A 272 -15.59 -7.08 26.26
CA PRO A 272 -16.51 -7.64 27.24
C PRO A 272 -16.23 -7.01 28.61
N SER A 273 -17.31 -6.60 29.27
CA SER A 273 -17.26 -5.88 30.54
C SER A 273 -17.20 -6.82 31.76
N THR A 274 -17.61 -8.07 31.58
CA THR A 274 -17.61 -9.12 32.61
C THR A 274 -17.01 -10.42 32.07
N ALA A 275 -16.54 -11.29 32.98
CA ALA A 275 -16.02 -12.61 32.62
C ALA A 275 -17.10 -13.51 31.99
N GLU A 276 -18.35 -13.41 32.45
CA GLU A 276 -19.48 -14.16 31.90
C GLU A 276 -19.78 -13.75 30.45
N GLU A 277 -19.64 -12.46 30.14
CA GLU A 277 -19.78 -11.95 28.77
C GLU A 277 -18.64 -12.43 27.87
N PHE A 278 -17.41 -12.48 28.39
CA PHE A 278 -16.27 -13.05 27.69
C PHE A 278 -16.51 -14.54 27.37
N ASP A 279 -16.92 -15.33 28.36
CA ASP A 279 -17.21 -16.75 28.19
C ASP A 279 -18.34 -16.98 27.20
N ALA A 280 -19.41 -16.18 27.28
CA ALA A 280 -20.53 -16.27 26.34
C ALA A 280 -20.09 -15.99 24.89
N ARG A 281 -19.19 -15.02 24.69
CA ARG A 281 -18.62 -14.71 23.37
C ARG A 281 -17.60 -15.76 22.90
N PHE A 282 -16.92 -16.45 23.83
CA PHE A 282 -15.90 -17.45 23.51
C PHE A 282 -16.47 -18.85 23.23
N ARG A 283 -17.60 -19.22 23.84
CA ARG A 283 -18.23 -20.55 23.70
C ARG A 283 -18.42 -21.06 22.27
N PRO A 284 -18.83 -20.24 21.27
CA PRO A 284 -18.95 -20.72 19.90
C PRO A 284 -17.62 -21.19 19.31
N TYR A 285 -16.52 -20.48 19.61
CA TYR A 285 -15.18 -20.83 19.16
C TYR A 285 -14.68 -22.09 19.86
N GLU A 286 -14.89 -22.19 21.17
CA GLU A 286 -14.55 -23.40 21.93
C GLU A 286 -15.24 -24.63 21.34
N ARG A 287 -16.54 -24.55 21.04
CA ARG A 287 -17.29 -25.64 20.40
C ARG A 287 -16.74 -25.98 19.01
N SER A 288 -16.34 -24.97 18.23
CA SER A 288 -15.73 -25.19 16.90
C SER A 288 -14.38 -25.89 17.01
N ILE A 289 -13.54 -25.51 17.98
CA ILE A 289 -12.24 -26.14 18.23
C ILE A 289 -12.45 -27.59 18.69
N GLN A 290 -13.35 -27.83 19.64
CA GLN A 290 -13.67 -29.18 20.11
C GLN A 290 -14.19 -30.07 18.97
N SER A 291 -15.08 -29.54 18.12
CA SER A 291 -15.58 -30.29 16.95
C SER A 291 -14.46 -30.59 15.96
N PHE A 292 -13.54 -29.64 15.72
CA PHE A 292 -12.38 -29.86 14.87
C PHE A 292 -11.50 -30.99 15.43
N VAL A 293 -11.12 -30.92 16.71
CA VAL A 293 -10.32 -31.94 17.39
C VAL A 293 -10.98 -33.32 17.27
N GLN A 294 -12.28 -33.41 17.57
CA GLN A 294 -13.04 -34.65 17.43
C GLN A 294 -13.04 -35.20 15.99
N ASN A 295 -13.12 -34.32 14.97
CA ASN A 295 -13.04 -34.72 13.57
C ASN A 295 -11.63 -35.19 13.15
N VAL A 296 -10.58 -34.67 13.78
CA VAL A 296 -9.20 -35.16 13.61
C VAL A 296 -9.03 -36.52 14.27
N GLU A 297 -9.43 -36.66 15.54
CA GLU A 297 -9.31 -37.90 16.33
C GLU A 297 -10.11 -39.05 15.72
N SER A 298 -11.31 -38.77 15.19
CA SER A 298 -12.13 -39.78 14.49
C SER A 298 -11.62 -40.15 13.09
N GLY A 299 -10.53 -39.52 12.61
CA GLY A 299 -9.96 -39.77 11.29
C GLY A 299 -10.77 -39.22 10.11
N ARG A 300 -11.85 -38.44 10.37
CA ARG A 300 -12.68 -37.87 9.29
C ARG A 300 -11.90 -36.90 8.41
N LEU A 301 -10.88 -36.24 8.95
CA LEU A 301 -10.01 -35.30 8.23
C LEU A 301 -8.73 -35.94 7.65
N LYS A 302 -8.58 -37.27 7.71
CA LYS A 302 -7.41 -37.98 7.17
C LYS A 302 -7.18 -37.73 5.68
N HIS A 303 -8.25 -37.57 4.90
CA HIS A 303 -8.18 -37.24 3.47
C HIS A 303 -7.60 -35.86 3.17
N LEU A 304 -7.55 -34.97 4.17
CA LEU A 304 -6.93 -33.64 4.09
C LEU A 304 -5.48 -33.63 4.61
N GLY A 305 -4.93 -34.80 5.00
CA GLY A 305 -3.58 -34.92 5.56
C GLY A 305 -3.48 -34.71 7.07
N TRP A 306 -4.62 -34.61 7.77
CA TRP A 306 -4.66 -34.50 9.23
C TRP A 306 -4.87 -35.90 9.83
N ASP A 307 -3.76 -36.57 10.17
CA ASP A 307 -3.78 -37.89 10.81
C ASP A 307 -3.38 -37.75 12.29
N ALA A 308 -4.24 -38.19 13.21
CA ALA A 308 -4.00 -38.13 14.65
C ALA A 308 -2.74 -38.89 15.07
N SER A 309 -2.32 -39.90 14.29
CA SER A 309 -1.08 -40.65 14.54
C SER A 309 0.20 -39.81 14.47
N GLN A 310 0.17 -38.65 13.79
CA GLN A 310 1.33 -37.75 13.73
C GLN A 310 1.53 -36.92 15.01
N ILE A 311 0.54 -36.85 15.89
CA ILE A 311 0.56 -36.00 17.09
C ILE A 311 1.14 -36.75 18.31
N SER A 312 1.16 -38.09 18.28
CA SER A 312 1.60 -38.93 19.41
C SER A 312 3.11 -39.21 19.49
N GLU A 313 3.94 -38.70 18.58
CA GLU A 313 5.39 -38.95 18.54
C GLU A 313 6.28 -37.79 19.05
N THR A 314 5.69 -36.74 19.63
CA THR A 314 6.43 -35.62 20.25
C THR A 314 6.17 -35.53 21.74
#